data_AF-A0A8S9SJW5-F1
#
_entry.id   AF-A0A8S9SJW5-F1
#
_cell.length_a   1.000
_cell.length_b   1.000
_cell.length_c   1.000
_cell.angle_alpha   90.00
_cell.angle_beta   90.00
_cell.angle_gamma   90.00
#
_symmetry.space_group_name_H-M   'P 1'
#
loop_
_entity.id
_entity.type
_entity.pdbx_description
1 polymer ?
#
loop_
_entity_poly.entity_id
_entity_poly.type
_entity_poly.pdbx_seq_one_letter_code
_entity_poly.pdbx_strand_id
1 'polypeptide(L)'
;MTLQRGLPLLWQQYTALFWKNFLLSWRSKRAMFLQLFASFFFILLIFCIQEAMEKSFASSTAHKTVTDPTALTSPPIPRCEDKANNPGRPIPEDKVRSFAAPDDVDAWLMANPLRTPGALHFKERNPTVISYGIQTNSTPEIRRGRFEDSTFKFQIPLQVAAEREIARSLIGDPKFNWVFGFKEFPHPTIEAFVALDAIGPTFFLAIAMFGFVLQISSLITEKELKLRQAMTMMGVFVTPVFSEIT
;
A
#
# COMPACT_ATOMS: atom_id res chain seq x y z
N MET A 1 -29.65 41.08 -47.94
CA MET A 1 -28.52 40.74 -47.05
C MET A 1 -27.26 41.32 -47.67
N THR A 2 -26.60 42.27 -47.03
CA THR A 2 -25.33 42.83 -47.49
C THR A 2 -24.22 41.83 -47.17
N LEU A 3 -23.45 41.41 -48.18
CA LEU A 3 -22.30 40.52 -48.01
C LEU A 3 -21.21 41.25 -47.23
N GLN A 4 -21.06 40.94 -45.94
CA GLN A 4 -19.94 41.43 -45.13
C GLN A 4 -18.61 40.91 -45.72
N ARG A 5 -17.54 41.69 -45.67
CA ARG A 5 -16.20 41.31 -46.17
C ARG A 5 -15.15 41.58 -45.10
N GLY A 6 -14.09 40.76 -45.04
CA GLY A 6 -12.96 40.92 -44.11
C GLY A 6 -13.24 40.41 -42.68
N LEU A 7 -12.75 41.13 -41.67
CA LEU A 7 -12.92 40.83 -40.24
C LEU A 7 -14.35 40.53 -39.76
N PRO A 8 -15.40 41.29 -40.17
CA PRO A 8 -16.76 41.00 -39.72
C PRO A 8 -17.28 39.66 -40.25
N LEU A 9 -16.89 39.26 -41.47
CA LEU A 9 -17.23 37.94 -42.02
C LEU A 9 -16.51 36.82 -41.25
N LEU A 10 -15.24 37.01 -40.88
CA LEU A 10 -14.49 36.04 -40.07
C LEU A 10 -15.13 35.85 -38.69
N TRP A 11 -15.54 36.93 -38.03
CA TRP A 11 -16.22 36.87 -36.75
C TRP A 11 -17.57 36.15 -36.85
N GLN A 12 -18.34 36.43 -37.91
CA GLN A 12 -19.60 35.76 -38.19
C GLN A 12 -19.41 34.25 -38.44
N GLN A 13 -18.38 33.86 -39.20
CA GLN A 13 -18.06 32.45 -39.42
C GLN A 13 -17.57 31.75 -38.15
N TYR A 14 -16.71 32.40 -37.36
CA TYR A 14 -16.21 31.87 -36.09
C TYR A 14 -17.34 31.61 -35.10
N THR A 15 -18.22 32.59 -34.89
CA THR A 15 -19.36 32.46 -33.98
C THR A 15 -20.34 31.39 -34.45
N ALA A 16 -20.62 31.30 -35.76
CA ALA A 16 -21.45 30.24 -36.32
C ALA A 16 -20.83 28.84 -36.13
N LEU A 17 -19.52 28.69 -36.35
CA LEU A 17 -18.79 27.44 -36.13
C LEU A 17 -18.73 27.05 -34.65
N PHE A 18 -18.47 28.01 -33.77
CA PHE A 18 -18.50 27.81 -32.33
C PHE A 18 -19.88 27.32 -31.88
N TRP A 19 -20.94 27.98 -32.34
CA TRP A 19 -22.31 27.60 -31.99
C TRP A 19 -22.70 26.23 -32.55
N LYS A 20 -22.29 25.92 -33.80
CA LYS A 20 -22.45 24.58 -34.39
C LYS A 20 -21.76 23.53 -33.53
N ASN A 21 -20.50 23.73 -33.16
CA ASN A 21 -19.72 22.78 -32.36
C ASN A 21 -20.28 22.63 -30.94
N PHE A 22 -20.73 23.73 -30.33
CA PHE A 22 -21.42 23.72 -29.05
C PHE A 22 -22.73 22.93 -29.12
N LEU A 23 -23.57 23.19 -30.13
CA LEU A 23 -24.81 22.44 -30.36
C LEU A 23 -24.56 20.96 -30.66
N LEU A 24 -23.52 20.63 -31.43
CA LEU A 24 -23.13 19.26 -31.74
C LEU A 24 -22.69 18.52 -30.47
N SER A 25 -21.85 19.16 -29.65
CA SER A 25 -21.43 18.67 -28.34
C SER A 25 -22.63 18.51 -27.38
N TRP A 26 -23.55 19.47 -27.39
CA TRP A 26 -24.78 19.42 -26.58
C TRP A 26 -25.73 18.30 -27.02
N ARG A 27 -25.75 17.95 -28.31
CA ARG A 27 -26.53 16.82 -28.85
C ARG A 27 -25.89 15.48 -28.48
N SER A 28 -24.56 15.39 -28.35
CA SER A 28 -23.86 14.20 -27.87
C SER A 28 -23.84 14.12 -26.33
N LYS A 29 -25.01 14.29 -25.70
CA LYS A 29 -25.19 14.30 -24.23
C LYS A 29 -24.45 13.16 -23.51
N ARG A 30 -24.37 11.98 -24.12
CA ARG A 30 -23.66 10.81 -23.56
C ARG A 30 -22.16 11.03 -23.45
N ALA A 31 -21.51 11.58 -24.50
CA ALA A 31 -20.07 11.80 -24.52
C ALA A 31 -19.67 12.93 -23.56
N MET A 32 -20.43 14.03 -23.55
CA MET A 32 -20.22 15.13 -22.62
C MET A 32 -20.42 14.68 -21.16
N PHE A 33 -21.48 13.92 -20.88
CA PHE A 33 -21.72 13.38 -19.54
C PHE A 33 -20.62 12.42 -19.10
N LEU A 34 -20.24 11.45 -19.95
CA LEU A 34 -19.17 10.50 -19.65
C LEU A 34 -17.85 11.19 -19.38
N GLN A 35 -17.46 12.20 -20.16
CA GLN A 35 -16.19 12.89 -19.98
C GLN A 35 -16.16 13.73 -18.70
N LEU A 36 -17.25 14.41 -18.36
CA LEU A 36 -17.33 15.25 -17.16
C LEU A 36 -17.46 14.39 -15.88
N PHE A 37 -18.26 13.32 -15.96
CA PHE A 37 -18.44 12.38 -14.85
C PHE A 37 -17.21 11.50 -14.63
N ALA A 38 -16.46 11.14 -15.68
CA ALA A 38 -15.21 10.38 -15.55
C ALA A 38 -14.20 11.12 -14.67
N SER A 39 -13.96 12.41 -14.90
CA SER A 39 -13.05 13.21 -14.06
C SER A 39 -13.47 13.21 -12.59
N PHE A 40 -14.76 13.41 -12.32
CA PHE A 40 -15.28 13.36 -10.94
C PHE A 40 -15.12 11.97 -10.31
N PHE A 41 -15.43 10.92 -11.06
CA PHE A 41 -15.29 9.54 -10.63
C PHE A 41 -13.83 9.19 -10.28
N PHE A 42 -12.87 9.58 -11.11
CA PHE A 42 -11.45 9.31 -10.85
C PHE A 42 -10.91 10.08 -9.65
N ILE A 43 -11.33 11.35 -9.46
CA ILE A 43 -10.98 12.12 -8.27
C ILE A 43 -11.53 11.45 -7.01
N LEU A 44 -12.80 11.04 -7.03
CA LEU A 44 -13.43 10.31 -5.92
C LEU A 44 -12.72 8.99 -5.63
N LEU A 45 -12.32 8.26 -6.67
CA LEU A 45 -11.62 6.99 -6.54
C LEU A 45 -10.23 7.18 -5.91
N ILE A 46 -9.46 8.20 -6.34
CA ILE A 46 -8.17 8.54 -5.71
C ILE A 46 -8.37 8.89 -4.23
N PHE A 47 -9.39 9.68 -3.91
CA PHE A 47 -9.72 10.02 -2.53
C PHE A 47 -10.06 8.79 -1.69
N CYS A 48 -10.87 7.86 -2.20
CA CYS A 48 -11.16 6.60 -1.51
C CYS A 48 -9.91 5.75 -1.27
N ILE A 49 -8.97 5.73 -2.22
CA ILE A 49 -7.70 5.02 -2.04
C ILE A 49 -6.85 5.70 -0.95
N GLN A 50 -6.74 7.04 -0.98
CA GLN A 50 -6.00 7.78 0.05
C GLN A 50 -6.53 7.48 1.47
N GLU A 51 -7.84 7.58 1.67
CA GLU A 51 -8.50 7.26 2.94
C GLU A 51 -8.27 5.80 3.38
N ALA A 52 -8.34 4.85 2.44
CA ALA A 52 -8.10 3.44 2.73
C ALA A 52 -6.64 3.19 3.15
N MET A 53 -5.69 3.86 2.51
CA MET A 53 -4.27 3.77 2.85
C MET A 53 -4.00 4.40 4.22
N GLU A 54 -4.52 5.60 4.48
CA GLU A 54 -4.35 6.28 5.77
C GLU A 54 -4.88 5.43 6.94
N LYS A 55 -6.06 4.82 6.80
CA LYS A 55 -6.60 3.90 7.82
C LYS A 55 -5.76 2.65 8.01
N SER A 56 -5.14 2.14 6.95
CA SER A 56 -4.24 0.99 7.03
C SER A 56 -2.97 1.32 7.82
N PHE A 57 -2.46 2.54 7.66
CA PHE A 57 -1.25 3.03 8.30
C PHE A 57 -1.46 3.68 9.68
N ALA A 58 -2.69 4.06 10.03
CA ALA A 58 -3.03 4.72 11.31
C ALA A 58 -2.65 3.90 12.57
N SER A 59 -2.50 2.59 12.43
CA SER A 59 -2.06 1.68 13.50
C SER A 59 -0.54 1.68 13.71
N SER A 60 0.25 2.16 12.75
CA SER A 60 1.71 2.17 12.82
C SER A 60 2.20 3.42 13.54
N THR A 61 3.17 3.27 14.45
CA THR A 61 3.83 4.40 15.13
C THR A 61 4.64 5.24 14.15
N ALA A 62 5.18 4.62 13.08
CA ALA A 62 5.99 5.27 12.05
C ALA A 62 5.35 6.50 11.39
N HIS A 63 4.01 6.54 11.32
CA HIS A 63 3.25 7.65 10.71
C HIS A 63 2.69 8.64 11.74
N LYS A 64 3.26 8.69 12.94
CA LYS A 64 2.92 9.68 13.96
C LYS A 64 4.20 10.31 14.51
N THR A 65 4.12 11.60 14.84
CA THR A 65 5.15 12.18 15.71
C THR A 65 4.93 11.64 17.11
N VAL A 66 5.92 10.90 17.62
CA VAL A 66 5.89 10.33 18.97
C VAL A 66 6.95 11.03 19.80
N THR A 67 6.50 11.89 20.73
CA THR A 67 7.38 12.63 21.65
C THR A 67 7.67 11.87 22.94
N ASP A 68 6.70 11.09 23.43
CA ASP A 68 6.86 10.21 24.58
C ASP A 68 6.27 8.82 24.28
N PRO A 69 7.09 7.86 23.80
CA PRO A 69 6.62 6.52 23.51
C PRO A 69 6.26 5.77 24.79
N THR A 70 5.13 5.06 24.76
CA THR A 70 4.73 4.18 25.86
C THR A 70 5.66 2.97 25.90
N ALA A 71 6.11 2.58 27.09
CA ALA A 71 6.88 1.35 27.24
C ALA A 71 6.03 0.12 26.87
N LEU A 72 6.46 -0.60 25.84
CA LEU A 72 5.96 -1.91 25.47
C LEU A 72 6.47 -2.91 26.50
N THR A 73 5.64 -3.17 27.50
CA THR A 73 5.81 -4.33 28.38
C THR A 73 5.32 -5.54 27.60
N SER A 74 6.27 -6.30 27.02
CA SER A 74 5.92 -7.61 26.49
C SER A 74 5.60 -8.50 27.68
N PRO A 75 4.36 -9.01 27.83
CA PRO A 75 4.08 -9.96 28.90
C PRO A 75 5.00 -11.16 28.67
N PRO A 76 5.84 -11.52 29.66
CA PRO A 76 6.84 -12.55 29.45
C PRO A 76 6.13 -13.86 29.14
N ILE A 77 6.69 -14.66 28.22
CA ILE A 77 6.11 -15.95 27.83
C ILE A 77 5.83 -16.73 29.13
N PRO A 78 4.57 -17.13 29.40
CA PRO A 78 4.25 -17.86 30.63
C PRO A 78 5.02 -19.17 30.65
N ARG A 79 5.27 -19.71 31.85
CA ARG A 79 6.02 -20.96 31.98
C ARG A 79 5.34 -22.08 31.21
N CYS A 80 6.14 -22.88 30.51
CA CYS A 80 5.64 -24.07 29.80
C CYS A 80 5.39 -25.26 30.74
N GLU A 81 5.99 -25.25 31.95
CA GLU A 81 5.90 -26.31 32.97
C GLU A 81 4.47 -26.50 33.44
N ASP A 82 3.77 -25.39 33.67
CA ASP A 82 2.34 -25.38 33.92
C ASP A 82 1.61 -25.30 32.58
N LYS A 83 1.51 -26.43 31.88
CA LYS A 83 0.76 -26.55 30.61
C LYS A 83 -0.69 -26.03 30.72
N ALA A 84 -1.21 -25.92 31.95
CA ALA A 84 -2.50 -25.33 32.32
C ALA A 84 -2.50 -23.79 32.47
N ASN A 85 -1.33 -23.14 32.60
CA ASN A 85 -1.19 -21.68 32.76
C ASN A 85 -1.37 -20.88 31.45
N ASN A 86 -1.68 -21.55 30.34
CA ASN A 86 -2.24 -20.89 29.17
C ASN A 86 -3.77 -21.03 29.21
N PRO A 87 -4.49 -20.09 29.86
CA PRO A 87 -5.93 -20.22 30.08
C PRO A 87 -6.66 -20.44 28.75
N GLY A 88 -7.31 -21.60 28.62
CA GLY A 88 -8.08 -22.00 27.43
C GLY A 88 -7.29 -22.65 26.29
N ARG A 89 -5.96 -22.83 26.39
CA ARG A 89 -5.17 -23.49 25.33
C ARG A 89 -3.92 -24.20 25.88
N PRO A 90 -4.06 -25.41 26.46
CA PRO A 90 -2.91 -26.18 26.93
C PRO A 90 -1.95 -26.49 25.78
N ILE A 91 -0.64 -26.43 26.05
CA ILE A 91 0.41 -26.72 25.07
C ILE A 91 0.64 -28.24 25.06
N PRO A 92 0.30 -28.95 23.98
CA PRO A 92 0.54 -30.38 23.87
C PRO A 92 2.05 -30.69 23.78
N GLU A 93 2.48 -31.83 24.33
CA GLU A 93 3.90 -32.24 24.33
C GLU A 93 4.45 -32.43 22.91
N ASP A 94 3.61 -32.83 21.95
CA ASP A 94 3.98 -32.97 20.54
C ASP A 94 4.37 -31.65 19.86
N LYS A 95 4.08 -30.50 20.49
CA LYS A 95 4.44 -29.17 19.96
C LYS A 95 5.80 -28.67 20.42
N VAL A 96 6.42 -29.30 21.43
CA VAL A 96 7.77 -28.97 21.87
C VAL A 96 8.70 -30.05 21.33
N ARG A 97 9.60 -29.67 20.42
CA ARG A 97 10.60 -30.57 19.85
C ARG A 97 11.98 -30.20 20.39
N SER A 98 12.73 -31.19 20.82
CA SER A 98 14.13 -31.08 21.19
C SER A 98 14.99 -31.84 20.20
N PHE A 99 16.14 -31.28 19.88
CA PHE A 99 17.13 -31.89 18.99
C PHE A 99 18.47 -31.95 19.71
N ALA A 100 19.30 -32.93 19.38
CA ALA A 100 20.60 -33.12 20.00
C ALA A 100 21.69 -32.24 19.36
N ALA A 101 21.68 -32.13 18.02
CA ALA A 101 22.62 -31.32 17.27
C ALA A 101 21.94 -30.10 16.62
N PRO A 102 22.65 -28.97 16.44
CA PRO A 102 22.15 -27.82 15.69
C PRO A 102 21.79 -28.17 14.24
N ASP A 103 22.58 -29.03 13.59
CA ASP A 103 22.35 -29.42 12.19
C ASP A 103 21.02 -30.17 12.00
N ASP A 104 20.59 -30.94 13.01
CA ASP A 104 19.29 -31.63 13.00
C ASP A 104 18.12 -30.64 13.04
N VAL A 105 18.30 -29.51 13.75
CA VAL A 105 17.32 -28.42 13.79
C VAL A 105 17.17 -27.82 12.39
N ASP A 106 18.28 -27.50 11.74
CA ASP A 106 18.28 -26.91 10.41
C ASP A 106 17.66 -27.85 9.36
N ALA A 107 18.02 -29.14 9.39
CA ALA A 107 17.42 -30.15 8.54
C ALA A 107 15.90 -30.26 8.76
N TRP A 108 15.46 -30.22 10.01
CA TRP A 108 14.04 -30.28 10.35
C TRP A 108 13.27 -29.03 9.90
N LEU A 109 13.84 -27.84 10.11
CA LEU A 109 13.26 -26.55 9.68
C LEU A 109 13.11 -26.50 8.15
N MET A 110 14.11 -26.99 7.42
CA MET A 110 14.06 -27.09 5.96
C MET A 110 13.00 -28.08 5.47
N ALA A 111 12.82 -29.21 6.17
CA ALA A 111 11.79 -30.19 5.83
C ALA A 111 10.36 -29.73 6.22
N ASN A 112 10.22 -28.75 7.12
CA ASN A 112 8.94 -28.31 7.68
C ASN A 112 8.77 -26.78 7.66
N PRO A 113 8.64 -26.16 6.48
CA PRO A 113 8.50 -24.71 6.37
C PRO A 113 7.23 -24.21 7.10
N LEU A 114 7.33 -23.01 7.69
CA LEU A 114 6.22 -22.29 8.35
C LEU A 114 5.56 -23.00 9.55
N ARG A 115 6.22 -24.01 10.13
CA ARG A 115 5.65 -24.79 11.24
C ARG A 115 6.01 -24.26 12.63
N THR A 116 7.15 -23.59 12.76
CA THR A 116 7.67 -23.05 14.03
C THR A 116 8.14 -21.60 13.86
N PRO A 117 7.86 -20.70 14.82
CA PRO A 117 8.26 -19.29 14.74
C PRO A 117 9.74 -19.04 15.06
N GLY A 118 10.41 -19.97 15.73
CA GLY A 118 11.83 -19.89 16.07
C GLY A 118 12.31 -21.12 16.85
N ALA A 119 13.62 -21.20 17.05
CA ALA A 119 14.32 -22.24 17.80
C ALA A 119 15.32 -21.63 18.79
N LEU A 120 15.56 -22.33 19.91
CA LEU A 120 16.53 -21.97 20.94
C LEU A 120 17.63 -23.03 20.99
N HIS A 121 18.87 -22.58 20.93
CA HIS A 121 20.06 -23.41 21.01
C HIS A 121 20.71 -23.20 22.38
N PHE A 122 20.61 -24.17 23.27
CA PHE A 122 21.24 -24.09 24.59
C PHE A 122 22.61 -24.77 24.57
N LYS A 123 23.60 -24.11 25.17
CA LYS A 123 24.95 -24.65 25.37
C LYS A 123 25.42 -24.33 26.78
N GLU A 124 25.40 -25.34 27.63
CA GLU A 124 26.00 -25.29 28.97
C GLU A 124 27.53 -25.33 28.83
N ARG A 125 28.20 -24.26 29.26
CA ARG A 125 29.68 -24.21 29.27
C ARG A 125 30.24 -24.66 30.60
N ASN A 126 29.64 -24.19 31.68
CA ASN A 126 29.96 -24.48 33.09
C ASN A 126 28.65 -24.51 33.90
N PRO A 127 28.63 -25.07 35.12
CA PRO A 127 27.45 -25.06 35.99
C PRO A 127 26.90 -23.65 36.29
N THR A 128 27.74 -22.63 36.12
CA THR A 128 27.41 -21.22 36.35
C THR A 128 27.23 -20.41 35.07
N VAL A 129 27.50 -20.98 33.90
CA VAL A 129 27.48 -20.27 32.61
C VAL A 129 26.71 -21.09 31.58
N ILE A 130 25.45 -20.70 31.38
CA ILE A 130 24.58 -21.21 30.32
C ILE A 130 24.58 -20.17 29.20
N SER A 131 25.04 -20.57 28.01
CA SER A 131 24.95 -19.76 26.80
C SER A 131 23.79 -20.21 25.94
N TYR A 132 23.14 -19.28 25.24
CA TYR A 132 22.05 -19.62 24.34
C TYR A 132 22.15 -18.84 23.02
N GLY A 133 21.60 -19.41 21.95
CA GLY A 133 21.41 -18.77 20.65
C GLY A 133 19.95 -18.83 20.23
N ILE A 134 19.47 -17.77 19.57
CA ILE A 134 18.10 -17.70 19.04
C ILE A 134 18.16 -17.78 17.52
N GLN A 135 17.38 -18.68 16.94
CA GLN A 135 17.20 -18.79 15.50
C GLN A 135 15.75 -18.45 15.17
N THR A 136 15.53 -17.36 14.44
CA THR A 136 14.19 -16.91 14.03
C THR A 136 14.19 -16.54 12.56
N ASN A 137 13.00 -16.48 11.97
CA ASN A 137 12.85 -16.01 10.60
C ASN A 137 12.98 -14.48 10.55
N SER A 138 13.84 -13.97 9.66
CA SER A 138 13.98 -12.54 9.39
C SER A 138 12.97 -12.01 8.36
N THR A 139 12.25 -12.87 7.65
CA THR A 139 11.26 -12.44 6.66
C THR A 139 10.00 -11.91 7.37
N PRO A 140 9.59 -10.65 7.11
CA PRO A 140 8.36 -10.11 7.66
C PRO A 140 7.15 -10.70 6.94
N GLU A 141 6.13 -11.08 7.70
CA GLU A 141 4.85 -11.59 7.18
C GLU A 141 3.80 -10.47 7.19
N ILE A 142 3.04 -10.35 6.10
CA ILE A 142 1.95 -9.36 6.00
C ILE A 142 0.64 -10.04 6.40
N ARG A 143 0.11 -9.70 7.57
CA ARG A 143 -1.23 -10.12 7.99
C ARG A 143 -2.21 -8.95 7.92
N ARG A 144 -3.20 -9.06 7.02
CA ARG A 144 -4.30 -8.07 6.88
C ARG A 144 -3.78 -6.63 6.71
N GLY A 145 -2.75 -6.44 5.89
CA GLY A 145 -2.14 -5.13 5.63
C GLY A 145 -1.25 -4.59 6.75
N ARG A 146 -1.00 -5.36 7.80
CA ARG A 146 -0.02 -5.04 8.85
C ARG A 146 1.19 -5.95 8.71
N PHE A 147 2.38 -5.36 8.76
CA PHE A 147 3.62 -6.11 8.85
C PHE A 147 3.78 -6.63 10.27
N GLU A 148 3.95 -7.94 10.42
CA GLU A 148 4.38 -8.54 11.68
C GLU A 148 5.91 -8.39 11.77
N ASP A 149 6.38 -7.58 12.71
CA ASP A 149 7.82 -7.51 13.03
C ASP A 149 8.23 -8.78 13.77
N SER A 150 9.03 -9.63 13.12
CA SER A 150 9.50 -10.89 13.70
C SER A 150 10.35 -10.68 14.95
N THR A 151 11.01 -9.53 15.06
CA THR A 151 11.86 -9.16 16.19
C THR A 151 11.02 -9.01 17.46
N PHE A 152 10.05 -8.08 17.46
CA PHE A 152 9.20 -7.83 18.63
C PHE A 152 8.15 -8.93 18.84
N LYS A 153 7.73 -9.62 17.78
CA LYS A 153 6.71 -10.67 17.88
C LYS A 153 7.25 -11.99 18.41
N PHE A 154 8.49 -12.37 18.05
CA PHE A 154 9.04 -13.69 18.34
C PHE A 154 10.41 -13.64 19.02
N GLN A 155 11.39 -12.96 18.43
CA GLN A 155 12.77 -12.98 18.92
C GLN A 155 12.89 -12.44 20.34
N ILE A 156 12.33 -11.25 20.58
CA ILE A 156 12.41 -10.57 21.87
C ILE A 156 11.67 -11.36 22.98
N PRO A 157 10.42 -11.81 22.81
CA PRO A 157 9.77 -12.67 23.80
C PRO A 157 10.55 -13.96 24.11
N LEU A 158 11.14 -14.60 23.10
CA LEU A 158 11.96 -15.80 23.28
C LEU A 158 13.23 -15.49 24.08
N GLN A 159 13.87 -14.36 23.79
CA GLN A 159 15.06 -13.90 24.51
C GLN A 159 14.77 -13.68 25.99
N VAL A 160 13.73 -12.89 26.29
CA VAL A 160 13.31 -12.60 27.67
C VAL A 160 12.94 -13.89 28.41
N ALA A 161 12.27 -14.83 27.74
CA ALA A 161 11.92 -16.11 28.33
C ALA A 161 13.15 -16.98 28.64
N ALA A 162 14.10 -17.08 27.71
CA ALA A 162 15.33 -17.84 27.90
C ALA A 162 16.18 -17.24 29.03
N GLU A 163 16.38 -15.92 29.03
CA GLU A 163 17.14 -15.23 30.07
C GLU A 163 16.50 -15.39 31.45
N ARG A 164 15.17 -15.33 31.53
CA ARG A 164 14.44 -15.52 32.79
C ARG A 164 14.64 -16.92 33.36
N GLU A 165 14.55 -17.97 32.55
CA GLU A 165 14.74 -19.34 33.05
C GLU A 165 16.21 -19.65 33.36
N ILE A 166 17.16 -19.09 32.59
CA ILE A 166 18.58 -19.18 32.90
C ILE A 166 18.88 -18.50 34.25
N ALA A 167 18.36 -17.29 34.47
CA ALA A 167 18.54 -16.58 35.73
C ALA A 167 17.97 -17.38 36.92
N ARG A 168 16.78 -17.98 36.77
CA ARG A 168 16.18 -18.84 37.80
C ARG A 168 17.01 -20.10 38.08
N SER A 169 17.50 -20.75 37.02
CA SER A 169 18.35 -21.93 37.16
C SER A 169 19.65 -21.63 37.90
N LEU A 170 20.24 -20.45 37.67
CA LEU A 170 21.48 -20.03 38.30
C LEU A 170 21.30 -19.52 39.74
N ILE A 171 20.18 -18.83 40.02
CA ILE A 171 19.86 -18.29 41.35
C ILE A 171 19.30 -19.37 42.28
N GLY A 172 18.65 -20.41 41.73
CA GLY A 172 17.98 -21.45 42.49
C GLY A 172 16.61 -21.05 43.05
N ASP A 173 16.07 -19.88 42.66
CA ASP A 173 14.72 -19.44 43.03
C ASP A 173 13.75 -19.53 41.83
N PRO A 174 12.79 -20.48 41.83
CA PRO A 174 11.82 -20.60 40.74
C PRO A 174 10.78 -19.47 40.73
N LYS A 175 10.71 -18.61 41.75
CA LYS A 175 9.75 -17.50 41.85
C LYS A 175 10.35 -16.14 41.48
N PHE A 176 11.63 -16.09 41.09
CA PHE A 176 12.27 -14.85 40.67
C PHE A 176 11.48 -14.16 39.55
N ASN A 177 11.11 -12.90 39.81
CA ASN A 177 10.33 -12.08 38.88
C ASN A 177 11.28 -11.20 38.07
N TRP A 178 11.38 -11.48 36.77
CA TRP A 178 12.17 -10.74 35.82
C TRP A 178 11.24 -10.15 34.76
N VAL A 179 11.06 -8.84 34.78
CA VAL A 179 10.19 -8.10 33.85
C VAL A 179 11.05 -7.14 33.05
N PHE A 180 10.90 -7.18 31.73
CA PHE A 180 11.59 -6.31 30.79
C PHE A 180 10.56 -5.44 30.05
N GLY A 181 10.87 -4.17 29.81
CA GLY A 181 10.07 -3.26 28.99
C GLY A 181 10.89 -2.64 27.87
N PHE A 182 10.40 -2.70 26.64
CA PHE A 182 10.99 -1.99 25.51
C PHE A 182 10.34 -0.62 25.38
N LYS A 183 11.10 0.39 25.03
CA LYS A 183 10.57 1.71 24.69
C LYS A 183 11.22 2.14 23.38
N GLU A 184 10.39 2.47 22.40
CA GLU A 184 10.87 3.03 21.14
C GLU A 184 11.52 4.41 21.39
N PHE A 185 12.36 4.88 20.47
CA PHE A 185 12.88 6.25 20.56
C PHE A 185 11.79 7.26 20.16
N PRO A 186 11.74 8.45 20.76
CA PRO A 186 10.96 9.55 20.22
C PRO A 186 11.38 9.84 18.77
N HIS A 187 10.42 9.92 17.87
CA HIS A 187 10.70 10.13 16.44
C HIS A 187 9.63 11.03 15.80
N PRO A 188 9.98 11.81 14.77
CA PRO A 188 9.01 12.55 13.98
C PRO A 188 8.22 11.60 13.07
N THR A 189 7.08 12.08 12.56
CA THR A 189 6.32 11.41 11.51
C THR A 189 7.22 11.16 10.29
N ILE A 190 7.32 9.91 9.83
CA ILE A 190 7.86 9.64 8.50
C ILE A 190 6.77 10.03 7.48
N GLU A 191 7.14 10.75 6.42
CA GLU A 191 6.19 11.18 5.38
C GLU A 191 5.35 9.98 4.93
N ALA A 192 4.03 10.08 5.15
CA ALA A 192 3.12 9.01 4.81
C ALA A 192 3.12 8.82 3.29
N PHE A 193 2.98 7.57 2.85
CA PHE A 193 2.82 7.28 1.43
C PHE A 193 1.57 7.99 0.92
N VAL A 194 1.75 9.02 0.08
CA VAL A 194 0.64 9.72 -0.55
C VAL A 194 0.23 8.92 -1.79
N ALA A 195 -1.00 8.40 -1.82
CA ALA A 195 -1.47 7.60 -2.97
C ALA A 195 -1.40 8.36 -4.31
N LEU A 196 -1.46 9.69 -4.26
CA LEU A 196 -1.31 10.56 -5.43
C LEU A 196 0.09 10.46 -6.05
N ASP A 197 1.14 10.30 -5.25
CA ASP A 197 2.52 10.26 -5.77
C ASP A 197 2.79 8.97 -6.54
N ALA A 198 2.23 7.85 -6.08
CA ALA A 198 2.44 6.55 -6.70
C ALA A 198 1.44 6.24 -7.83
N ILE A 199 0.16 6.57 -7.65
CA ILE A 199 -0.91 6.13 -8.57
C ILE A 199 -1.48 7.31 -9.37
N GLY A 200 -1.26 8.54 -8.93
CA GLY A 200 -1.73 9.75 -9.62
C GLY A 200 -1.35 9.81 -11.11
N PRO A 201 -0.08 9.56 -11.50
CA PRO A 201 0.31 9.59 -12.91
C PRO A 201 -0.50 8.64 -13.80
N THR A 202 -0.79 7.43 -13.31
CA THR A 202 -1.59 6.44 -14.05
C THR A 202 -3.04 6.89 -14.21
N PHE A 203 -3.62 7.49 -13.17
CA PHE A 203 -4.97 8.05 -13.23
C PHE A 203 -5.07 9.28 -14.14
N PHE A 204 -4.11 10.21 -14.07
CA PHE A 204 -4.06 11.36 -14.95
C PHE A 204 -3.93 10.95 -16.42
N LEU A 205 -3.10 9.93 -16.70
CA LEU A 205 -3.01 9.35 -18.04
C LEU A 205 -4.35 8.75 -18.49
N ALA A 206 -5.03 7.98 -17.64
CA ALA A 206 -6.33 7.38 -17.97
C ALA A 206 -7.41 8.45 -18.26
N ILE A 207 -7.46 9.52 -17.48
CA ILE A 207 -8.36 10.66 -17.71
C ILE A 207 -8.06 11.31 -19.07
N ALA A 208 -6.79 11.57 -19.38
CA ALA A 208 -6.38 12.16 -20.65
C ALA A 208 -6.71 11.26 -21.85
N MET A 209 -6.50 9.95 -21.71
CA MET A 209 -6.83 8.96 -22.75
C MET A 209 -8.32 8.96 -23.10
N PHE A 210 -9.20 9.07 -22.08
CA PHE A 210 -10.64 9.08 -22.31
C PHE A 210 -11.07 10.28 -23.17
N GLY A 211 -10.55 11.48 -22.86
CA GLY A 211 -10.80 12.68 -23.66
C GLY A 211 -10.22 12.58 -25.08
N PHE A 212 -9.02 12.03 -25.21
CA PHE A 212 -8.36 11.84 -26.50
C PHE A 212 -9.12 10.89 -27.43
N VAL A 213 -9.61 9.75 -26.92
CA VAL A 213 -10.39 8.78 -27.71
C VAL A 213 -11.69 9.40 -28.24
N LEU A 214 -12.40 10.19 -27.43
CA LEU A 214 -13.62 10.88 -27.86
C LEU A 214 -13.32 11.93 -28.94
N GLN A 215 -12.24 12.69 -28.79
CA GLN A 215 -11.82 13.70 -29.78
C GLN A 215 -11.42 13.06 -31.12
N ILE A 216 -10.60 11.99 -31.10
CA ILE A 216 -10.24 11.24 -32.31
C ILE A 216 -11.47 10.65 -32.99
N SER A 217 -12.39 10.05 -32.21
CA SER A 217 -13.62 9.49 -32.77
C SER A 217 -14.42 10.55 -33.53
N SER A 218 -14.54 11.76 -32.98
CA SER A 218 -15.21 12.86 -33.66
C SER A 218 -14.50 13.28 -34.96
N LEU A 219 -13.17 13.31 -34.97
CA LEU A 219 -12.37 13.64 -36.15
C LEU A 219 -12.54 12.58 -37.25
N ILE A 220 -12.54 11.29 -36.88
CA ILE A 220 -12.76 10.19 -37.81
C ILE A 220 -14.16 10.30 -38.42
N THR A 221 -15.20 10.52 -37.61
CA THR A 221 -16.58 10.70 -38.14
C THR A 221 -16.69 11.91 -39.07
N GLU A 222 -15.96 13.00 -38.80
CA GLU A 222 -15.92 14.16 -39.70
C GLU A 222 -15.24 13.83 -41.03
N LYS A 223 -14.15 13.05 -40.99
CA LYS A 223 -13.44 12.58 -42.19
C LYS A 223 -14.28 11.59 -43.00
N GLU A 224 -14.92 10.61 -42.37
CA GLU A 224 -15.76 9.60 -43.03
C GLU A 224 -16.94 10.24 -43.77
N LEU A 225 -17.60 11.21 -43.12
CA LEU A 225 -18.73 11.93 -43.72
C LEU A 225 -18.29 13.02 -44.70
N LYS A 226 -16.98 13.20 -44.92
CA LYS A 226 -16.39 14.23 -45.78
C LYS A 226 -16.92 15.63 -45.47
N LEU A 227 -17.29 15.88 -44.20
CA LEU A 227 -17.95 17.11 -43.76
C LEU A 227 -17.09 18.34 -44.05
N ARG A 228 -15.76 18.19 -43.98
CA ARG A 228 -14.81 19.24 -44.31
C ARG A 228 -14.86 19.63 -45.78
N GLN A 229 -14.92 18.66 -46.71
CA GLN A 229 -15.05 18.93 -48.14
C GLN A 229 -16.39 19.59 -48.47
N ALA A 230 -17.48 19.16 -47.82
CA ALA A 230 -18.79 19.79 -47.98
C ALA A 230 -18.78 21.26 -47.50
N MET A 231 -18.13 21.56 -46.36
CA MET A 231 -18.00 22.93 -45.87
C MET A 231 -17.15 23.82 -46.78
N THR A 232 -16.08 23.28 -47.37
CA THR A 232 -15.28 24.01 -48.37
C THR A 232 -16.09 24.35 -49.61
N MET A 233 -16.90 23.41 -50.11
CA MET A 233 -17.82 23.66 -51.24
C MET A 233 -18.90 24.69 -50.91
N MET A 234 -19.26 24.84 -49.64
CA MET A 234 -20.20 25.87 -49.14
C MET A 234 -19.54 27.24 -48.87
N GLY A 235 -18.24 27.40 -49.14
CA GLY A 235 -17.53 28.68 -49.02
C GLY A 235 -17.10 29.05 -47.59
N VAL A 236 -17.02 28.09 -46.68
CA VAL A 236 -16.46 28.29 -45.33
C VAL A 236 -14.93 28.29 -45.42
N PHE A 237 -14.27 29.29 -44.82
CA PHE A 237 -12.81 29.35 -44.78
C PHE A 237 -12.24 28.20 -43.94
N VAL A 238 -11.34 27.41 -44.54
CA VAL A 238 -10.56 26.39 -43.82
C VAL A 238 -9.28 27.06 -43.34
N THR A 239 -9.16 27.31 -42.03
CA THR A 239 -7.90 27.80 -41.46
C THR A 239 -6.88 26.66 -41.41
N PRO A 240 -5.62 26.88 -41.85
CA PRO A 240 -4.63 25.82 -42.02
C PRO A 240 -3.86 25.45 -40.75
N VAL A 241 -4.36 25.78 -39.55
CA VAL A 241 -3.57 25.64 -38.31
C VAL A 241 -3.25 24.18 -37.95
N PHE A 242 -3.90 23.21 -38.60
CA PHE A 242 -3.62 21.77 -38.45
C PHE A 242 -3.67 21.00 -39.79
N SER A 243 -3.44 21.65 -40.93
CA SER A 243 -3.66 21.03 -42.26
C SER A 243 -2.42 20.56 -43.01
N GLU A 244 -1.22 20.61 -42.44
CA GLU A 244 0.01 20.11 -43.10
C GLU A 244 0.56 18.82 -42.48
N ILE A 245 -0.33 17.94 -42.00
CA ILE A 245 0.01 16.52 -41.80
C ILE A 245 -1.05 15.67 -42.50
N THR A 246 -0.97 15.67 -43.83
CA THR A 246 -1.25 14.57 -44.78
C THR A 246 -1.32 15.16 -46.18
#